data_AF-A0A3N5EDX9-F1
#
_entry.id   AF-A0A3N5EDX9-F1
#
_cell.length_a   1.000
_cell.length_b   1.000
_cell.length_c   1.000
_cell.angle_alpha   90.00
_cell.angle_beta   90.00
_cell.angle_gamma   90.00
#
_symmetry.space_group_name_H-M   'P 1'
#
loop_
_entity.id
_entity.type
_entity.pdbx_description
1 polymer ?
#
loop_
_entity_poly.entity_id
_entity_poly.type
_entity_poly.pdbx_seq_one_letter_code
_entity_poly.pdbx_strand_id
1 'polypeptide(L)'
;MPDHAPPGSVRRPGPLGWIALLPGVLLGFCLGAWMLAIALEWLGDAFFWQNACASHSEQVLQATWQWWRGSAGAPVWLVEELALASDMLQQGSATLIASLNGQSGLFWTETVTTVIRCALLSAGNVTLTFLLRLAILLQALPLFVLIIVVGLIDGLVRRDLRRFSAGHESGFVYHHARRMISSSLIATGLVWLAIPIFLEPEYVFIPAAAGIGLAVSMTGGSFKKYV
;
A
#
# COMPACT_ATOMS: atom_id res chain seq x y z
N MET A 1 -43.77 -25.84 -9.48
CA MET A 1 -42.85 -24.72 -9.79
C MET A 1 -42.20 -24.31 -8.48
N PRO A 2 -40.88 -24.38 -8.30
CA PRO A 2 -40.26 -23.97 -7.05
C PRO A 2 -40.22 -22.44 -6.97
N ASP A 3 -40.69 -21.90 -5.86
CA ASP A 3 -40.71 -20.47 -5.55
C ASP A 3 -39.28 -19.92 -5.45
N HIS A 4 -38.87 -19.11 -6.43
CA HIS A 4 -37.67 -18.30 -6.31
C HIS A 4 -37.97 -17.11 -5.39
N ALA A 5 -37.58 -17.22 -4.12
CA ALA A 5 -37.52 -16.07 -3.23
C ALA A 5 -36.58 -15.00 -3.83
N PRO A 6 -36.99 -13.71 -3.87
CA PRO A 6 -36.13 -12.65 -4.39
C PRO A 6 -34.86 -12.55 -3.53
N PRO A 7 -33.67 -12.34 -4.13
CA PRO A 7 -32.44 -12.22 -3.36
C PRO A 7 -32.57 -11.05 -2.38
N GLY A 8 -32.33 -11.34 -1.10
CA GLY A 8 -32.45 -10.36 -0.02
C GLY A 8 -31.63 -9.10 -0.35
N SER A 9 -32.28 -7.95 -0.29
CA SER A 9 -31.63 -6.65 -0.52
C SER A 9 -30.50 -6.49 0.50
N VAL A 10 -29.26 -6.57 0.05
CA VAL A 10 -28.09 -6.26 0.88
C VAL A 10 -28.20 -4.79 1.25
N ARG A 11 -28.56 -4.50 2.50
CA ARG A 11 -28.62 -3.13 3.00
C ARG A 11 -27.22 -2.53 2.87
N ARG A 12 -27.10 -1.50 2.02
CA ARG A 12 -25.88 -0.71 1.94
C ARG A 12 -25.61 -0.12 3.34
N PRO A 13 -24.40 -0.30 3.91
CA PRO A 13 -24.10 0.25 5.21
C PRO A 13 -24.30 1.76 5.16
N GLY A 14 -24.97 2.32 6.18
CA GLY A 14 -25.05 3.77 6.37
C GLY A 14 -23.66 4.36 6.61
N PRO A 15 -23.49 5.69 6.63
CA PRO A 15 -22.19 6.34 6.78
C PRO A 15 -21.44 5.89 8.04
N LEU A 16 -22.14 5.68 9.15
CA LEU A 16 -21.58 5.11 10.40
C LEU A 16 -21.13 3.65 10.24
N GLY A 17 -21.91 2.84 9.52
CA GLY A 17 -21.55 1.46 9.20
C GLY A 17 -20.34 1.37 8.27
N TRP A 18 -20.16 2.35 7.39
CA TRP A 18 -18.98 2.43 6.52
C TRP A 18 -17.72 2.75 7.32
N ILE A 19 -17.78 3.70 8.27
CA ILE A 19 -16.67 4.01 9.17
C ILE A 19 -16.28 2.79 10.02
N ALA A 20 -17.25 2.04 10.53
CA ALA A 20 -16.98 0.81 11.28
C ALA A 20 -16.31 -0.29 10.44
N LEU A 21 -16.54 -0.30 9.11
CA LEU A 21 -15.94 -1.27 8.20
C LEU A 21 -14.52 -0.88 7.73
N LEU A 22 -14.18 0.41 7.79
CA LEU A 22 -12.91 0.95 7.28
C LEU A 22 -11.66 0.25 7.86
N PRO A 23 -11.54 0.01 9.18
CA PRO A 23 -10.37 -0.66 9.73
C PRO A 23 -10.18 -2.06 9.16
N GLY A 24 -11.27 -2.82 8.97
CA GLY A 24 -11.22 -4.16 8.40
C GLY A 24 -10.82 -4.15 6.93
N VAL A 25 -11.33 -3.20 6.14
CA VAL A 25 -10.94 -3.02 4.74
C VAL A 25 -9.46 -2.65 4.62
N LEU A 26 -8.99 -1.75 5.48
CA LEU A 26 -7.59 -1.30 5.46
C LEU A 26 -6.65 -2.43 5.90
N LEU A 27 -7.01 -3.19 6.93
CA LEU A 27 -6.27 -4.38 7.35
C LEU A 27 -6.22 -5.43 6.23
N GLY A 28 -7.35 -5.70 5.58
CA GLY A 28 -7.40 -6.64 4.45
C GLY A 28 -6.55 -6.19 3.27
N PHE A 29 -6.54 -4.88 2.96
CA PHE A 29 -5.67 -4.31 1.95
C PHE A 29 -4.19 -4.45 2.31
N CYS A 30 -3.80 -4.12 3.55
CA CYS A 30 -2.44 -4.28 4.03
C CYS A 30 -1.99 -5.76 3.99
N LEU A 31 -2.81 -6.69 4.45
CA LEU A 31 -2.51 -8.13 4.39
C LEU A 31 -2.37 -8.62 2.94
N GLY A 32 -3.28 -8.20 2.05
CA GLY A 32 -3.20 -8.54 0.63
C GLY A 32 -1.95 -7.97 -0.05
N ALA A 33 -1.60 -6.72 0.25
CA ALA A 33 -0.39 -6.08 -0.27
C ALA A 33 0.89 -6.74 0.28
N TRP A 34 0.88 -7.16 1.55
CA TRP A 34 1.99 -7.89 2.16
C TRP A 34 2.21 -9.27 1.53
N MET A 35 1.13 -10.03 1.33
CA MET A 35 1.20 -11.31 0.61
C MET A 35 1.67 -11.12 -0.83
N LEU A 36 1.20 -10.07 -1.51
CA LEU A 36 1.64 -9.75 -2.86
C LEU A 36 3.13 -9.38 -2.90
N ALA A 37 3.62 -8.62 -1.91
CA ALA A 37 5.04 -8.26 -1.81
C ALA A 37 5.93 -9.49 -1.66
N ILE A 38 5.57 -10.43 -0.78
CA ILE A 38 6.30 -11.70 -0.61
C ILE A 38 6.26 -12.51 -1.91
N ALA A 39 5.09 -12.62 -2.53
CA ALA A 39 4.95 -13.37 -3.78
C ALA A 39 5.80 -12.76 -4.91
N LEU A 40 5.85 -11.43 -5.03
CA LEU A 40 6.66 -10.74 -6.04
C LEU A 40 8.16 -10.89 -5.78
N GLU A 41 8.60 -10.90 -4.52
CA GLU A 41 9.98 -11.17 -4.17
C GLU A 41 10.38 -12.60 -4.56
N TRP A 42 9.57 -13.60 -4.18
CA TRP A 42 9.87 -15.01 -4.50
C TRP A 42 9.78 -15.30 -6.00
N LEU A 43 8.82 -14.70 -6.70
CA LEU A 43 8.73 -14.77 -8.16
C LEU A 43 9.98 -14.12 -8.77
N GLY A 44 10.38 -13.01 -8.21
CA GLY A 44 11.65 -12.36 -8.46
C GLY A 44 12.87 -13.25 -8.40
N ASP A 45 13.11 -13.86 -7.24
CA ASP A 45 14.22 -14.78 -7.00
C ASP A 45 14.20 -15.95 -7.99
N ALA A 46 13.02 -16.40 -8.40
CA ALA A 46 12.87 -17.49 -9.36
C ALA A 46 13.22 -17.10 -10.81
N PHE A 47 12.92 -15.88 -11.25
CA PHE A 47 13.06 -15.48 -12.66
C PHE A 47 14.22 -14.51 -12.93
N PHE A 48 14.48 -13.57 -12.03
CA PHE A 48 15.36 -12.42 -12.28
C PHE A 48 16.59 -12.41 -11.36
N TRP A 49 16.40 -12.63 -10.06
CA TRP A 49 17.46 -12.51 -9.05
C TRP A 49 18.14 -13.86 -8.85
N GLN A 50 19.10 -14.18 -9.73
CA GLN A 50 19.83 -15.45 -9.71
C GLN A 50 20.62 -15.66 -8.40
N ASN A 51 20.09 -16.54 -7.55
CA ASN A 51 20.79 -17.40 -6.58
C ASN A 51 21.56 -16.79 -5.40
N ALA A 52 21.21 -15.59 -4.94
CA ALA A 52 21.79 -15.06 -3.70
C ALA A 52 20.75 -15.01 -2.58
N CYS A 53 20.67 -16.10 -1.82
CA CYS A 53 19.81 -16.33 -0.63
C CYS A 53 19.55 -15.03 0.17
N ALA A 54 18.35 -14.46 0.06
CA ALA A 54 17.89 -13.27 0.77
C ALA A 54 18.74 -11.98 0.61
N SER A 55 19.71 -11.95 -0.30
CA SER A 55 20.61 -10.81 -0.46
C SER A 55 19.93 -9.60 -1.10
N HIS A 56 18.99 -9.82 -2.03
CA HIS A 56 18.26 -8.75 -2.70
C HIS A 56 17.30 -8.05 -1.72
N SER A 57 16.48 -8.82 -1.00
CA SER A 57 15.62 -8.28 0.06
C SER A 57 16.41 -7.56 1.16
N GLU A 58 17.61 -8.03 1.50
CA GLU A 58 18.49 -7.32 2.43
C GLU A 58 18.97 -5.97 1.88
N GLN A 59 19.41 -5.92 0.62
CA GLN A 59 19.82 -4.67 -0.03
C GLN A 59 18.66 -3.65 -0.08
N VAL A 60 17.46 -4.10 -0.45
CA VAL A 60 16.27 -3.25 -0.49
C VAL A 60 15.91 -2.74 0.90
N LEU A 61 15.97 -3.61 1.92
CA LEU A 61 15.72 -3.23 3.32
C LEU A 61 16.73 -2.18 3.80
N GLN A 62 18.02 -2.41 3.58
CA GLN A 62 19.09 -1.50 3.99
C GLN A 62 18.98 -0.15 3.26
N ALA A 63 18.72 -0.13 1.96
CA ALA A 63 18.52 1.10 1.19
C ALA A 63 17.29 1.88 1.69
N THR A 64 16.16 1.19 1.90
CA THR A 64 14.93 1.79 2.44
C THR A 64 15.16 2.37 3.84
N TRP A 65 15.89 1.65 4.68
CA TRP A 65 16.22 2.09 6.03
C TRP A 65 17.17 3.29 6.06
N GLN A 66 18.20 3.29 5.23
CA GLN A 66 19.14 4.41 5.10
C GLN A 66 18.42 5.67 4.63
N TRP A 67 17.55 5.55 3.61
CA TRP A 67 16.72 6.65 3.15
C TRP A 67 15.81 7.18 4.27
N TRP A 68 15.09 6.27 4.97
CA TRP A 68 14.20 6.66 6.07
C TRP A 68 14.93 7.43 7.17
N ARG A 69 16.10 6.95 7.58
CA ARG A 69 16.93 7.60 8.60
C ARG A 69 17.45 8.98 8.16
N GLY A 70 17.71 9.16 6.87
CA GLY A 70 18.13 10.45 6.31
C GLY A 70 16.98 11.44 6.07
N SER A 71 15.74 10.97 6.07
CA SER A 71 14.57 11.80 5.77
C SER A 71 14.15 12.69 6.96
N ALA A 72 13.91 13.97 6.70
CA ALA A 72 13.42 14.92 7.69
C ALA A 72 11.94 14.63 8.01
N GLY A 73 11.70 13.81 9.04
CA GLY A 73 10.34 13.48 9.50
C GLY A 73 10.16 12.07 10.06
N ALA A 74 11.19 11.22 10.03
CA ALA A 74 11.16 9.92 10.68
C ALA A 74 10.95 10.08 12.20
N PRO A 75 9.83 9.59 12.78
CA PRO A 75 9.61 9.67 14.22
C PRO A 75 10.59 8.74 14.94
N VAL A 76 11.32 9.27 15.92
CA VAL A 76 12.33 8.51 16.69
C VAL A 76 11.72 7.27 17.35
N TRP A 77 10.51 7.39 17.92
CA TRP A 77 9.80 6.27 18.53
C TRP A 77 9.53 5.12 17.56
N LEU A 78 9.23 5.44 16.29
CA LEU A 78 8.91 4.45 15.27
C LEU A 78 10.17 3.72 14.79
N VAL A 79 11.33 4.39 14.85
CA VAL A 79 12.65 3.77 14.60
C VAL A 79 13.00 2.76 15.71
N GLU A 80 12.73 3.09 16.97
CA GLU A 80 12.96 2.21 18.11
C GLU A 80 12.04 0.97 18.07
N GLU A 81 10.74 1.17 17.84
CA GLU A 81 9.77 0.06 17.73
C GLU A 81 10.13 -0.89 16.58
N LEU A 82 10.55 -0.35 15.44
CA LEU A 82 10.93 -1.15 14.30
C LEU A 82 12.25 -1.89 14.52
N ALA A 83 13.19 -1.30 15.27
CA ALA A 83 14.41 -2.00 15.69
C ALA A 83 14.08 -3.19 16.60
N LEU A 84 13.17 -3.01 17.57
CA LEU A 84 12.68 -4.10 18.41
C LEU A 84 11.97 -5.18 17.59
N ALA A 85 11.12 -4.78 16.63
CA ALA A 85 10.45 -5.72 15.74
C ALA A 85 11.44 -6.51 14.87
N SER A 86 12.51 -5.86 14.39
CA SER A 86 13.56 -6.52 13.62
C SER A 86 14.34 -7.55 14.45
N ASP A 87 14.67 -7.22 15.69
CA ASP A 87 15.37 -8.13 16.61
C ASP A 87 14.51 -9.34 16.95
N MET A 88 13.24 -9.12 17.30
CA MET A 88 12.29 -10.19 17.59
C MET A 88 12.08 -11.12 16.39
N LEU A 89 12.00 -10.55 15.18
CA LEU A 89 11.83 -11.33 13.95
C LEU A 89 13.08 -12.13 13.61
N GLN A 90 14.28 -11.55 13.77
CA GLN A 90 15.54 -12.25 13.55
C GLN A 90 15.72 -13.38 14.56
N GLN A 91 15.44 -13.15 15.84
CA GLN A 91 15.49 -14.18 16.88
C GLN A 91 14.46 -15.29 16.62
N GLY A 92 13.24 -14.94 16.22
CA GLY A 92 12.19 -15.89 15.84
C GLY A 92 12.59 -16.74 14.64
N SER A 93 13.19 -16.14 13.60
CA SER A 93 13.67 -16.87 12.44
C SER A 93 14.83 -17.82 12.79
N ALA A 94 15.77 -17.39 13.64
CA ALA A 94 16.91 -18.19 14.07
C ALA A 94 16.49 -19.42 14.90
N THR A 95 15.51 -19.24 15.80
CA THR A 95 14.96 -20.34 16.61
C THR A 95 14.20 -21.36 15.76
N LEU A 96 13.41 -20.90 14.78
CA LEU A 96 12.76 -21.76 13.79
C LEU A 96 13.77 -22.55 12.98
N ILE A 97 14.82 -21.90 12.45
CA ILE A 97 15.89 -22.56 11.69
C ILE A 97 16.60 -23.62 12.56
N ALA A 98 16.92 -23.29 13.81
CA ALA A 98 17.55 -24.23 14.74
C ALA A 98 16.65 -25.45 15.03
N SER A 99 15.34 -25.24 15.22
CA SER A 99 14.37 -26.32 15.41
C SER A 99 14.25 -27.21 14.17
N LEU A 100 14.26 -26.62 12.97
CA LEU A 100 14.18 -27.37 11.71
C LEU A 100 15.42 -28.23 11.47
N ASN A 101 16.61 -27.73 11.85
CA ASN A 101 17.86 -28.48 11.76
C ASN A 101 17.90 -29.66 12.75
N GLY A 102 17.24 -29.56 13.91
CA GLY A 102 17.15 -30.65 14.88
C GLY A 102 16.19 -31.79 14.47
N GLN A 103 15.28 -31.54 13.53
CA GLN A 103 14.21 -32.45 13.12
C GLN A 103 14.57 -33.33 11.90
N SER A 104 15.85 -33.40 11.52
CA SER A 104 16.35 -33.98 10.27
C SER A 104 16.14 -35.51 10.19
N GLY A 105 14.92 -35.93 9.86
CA GLY A 105 14.59 -37.28 9.40
C GLY A 105 14.76 -37.45 7.88
N LEU A 106 14.53 -38.68 7.39
CA LEU A 106 14.74 -39.22 6.02
C LEU A 106 14.30 -38.35 4.82
N PHE A 107 13.55 -37.26 5.02
CA PHE A 107 13.02 -36.36 3.98
C PHE A 107 13.70 -34.97 3.96
N TRP A 108 14.50 -34.63 4.98
CA TRP A 108 15.20 -33.35 5.09
C TRP A 108 16.60 -33.46 4.47
N THR A 109 16.69 -33.29 3.16
CA THR A 109 17.98 -33.14 2.46
C THR A 109 18.58 -31.76 2.73
N GLU A 110 19.90 -31.63 2.60
CA GLU A 110 20.64 -30.35 2.74
C GLU A 110 20.09 -29.25 1.80
N THR A 111 19.48 -29.66 0.69
CA THR A 111 18.82 -28.76 -0.27
C THR A 111 17.49 -28.20 0.25
N VAL A 112 16.72 -28.96 1.01
CA VAL A 112 15.41 -28.52 1.53
C VAL A 112 15.60 -27.56 2.70
N THR A 113 16.55 -27.85 3.59
CA THR A 113 16.87 -26.98 4.73
C THR A 113 17.41 -25.62 4.28
N THR A 114 18.23 -25.59 3.23
CA THR A 114 18.76 -24.34 2.66
C THR A 114 17.68 -23.50 2.01
N VAL A 115 16.78 -24.09 1.21
CA VAL A 115 15.66 -23.37 0.60
C VAL A 115 14.73 -22.76 1.66
N ILE A 116 14.39 -23.53 2.70
CA ILE A 116 13.51 -23.05 3.77
C ILE A 116 14.18 -21.91 4.55
N ARG A 117 15.48 -22.02 4.83
CA ARG A 117 16.25 -20.94 5.45
C ARG A 117 16.21 -19.67 4.60
N CYS A 118 16.45 -19.77 3.30
CA CYS A 118 16.44 -18.61 2.40
C CYS A 118 15.05 -17.98 2.30
N ALA A 119 14.00 -18.79 2.20
CA ALA A 119 12.63 -18.30 2.15
C ALA A 119 12.24 -17.57 3.45
N LEU A 120 12.64 -18.09 4.61
CA LEU A 120 12.34 -17.48 5.91
C LEU A 120 13.08 -16.14 6.11
N LEU A 121 14.36 -16.09 5.74
CA LEU A 121 15.16 -14.86 5.78
C LEU A 121 14.63 -13.81 4.82
N SER A 122 14.33 -14.20 3.57
CA SER A 122 13.78 -13.29 2.57
C SER A 122 12.41 -12.75 2.99
N ALA A 123 11.51 -13.62 3.45
CA ALA A 123 10.20 -13.20 3.97
C ALA A 123 10.34 -12.24 5.17
N GLY A 124 11.30 -12.49 6.07
CA GLY A 124 11.59 -11.60 7.18
C GLY A 124 12.00 -10.19 6.71
N ASN A 125 12.96 -10.10 5.80
CA ASN A 125 13.41 -8.82 5.25
C ASN A 125 12.30 -8.07 4.50
N VAL A 126 11.46 -8.80 3.75
CA VAL A 126 10.29 -8.23 3.07
C VAL A 126 9.28 -7.69 4.08
N THR A 127 9.04 -8.37 5.20
CA THR A 127 8.11 -7.87 6.23
C THR A 127 8.60 -6.55 6.85
N LEU A 128 9.90 -6.44 7.15
CA LEU A 128 10.48 -5.21 7.69
C LEU A 128 10.43 -4.07 6.67
N THR A 129 10.73 -4.36 5.41
CA THR A 129 10.60 -3.40 4.30
C THR A 129 9.15 -2.94 4.13
N PHE A 130 8.19 -3.86 4.24
CA PHE A 130 6.76 -3.55 4.18
C PHE A 130 6.32 -2.63 5.32
N LEU A 131 6.75 -2.91 6.56
CA LEU A 131 6.46 -2.06 7.72
C LEU A 131 7.06 -0.65 7.55
N LEU A 132 8.29 -0.56 7.05
CA LEU A 132 8.92 0.73 6.72
C LEU A 132 8.13 1.52 5.69
N ARG A 133 7.73 0.86 4.60
CA ARG A 133 6.95 1.51 3.54
C ARG A 133 5.56 1.89 3.99
N LEU A 134 4.96 1.12 4.89
CA LEU A 134 3.70 1.48 5.53
C LEU A 134 3.86 2.73 6.40
N ALA A 135 4.94 2.83 7.17
CA ALA A 135 5.24 4.04 7.95
C ALA A 135 5.48 5.26 7.05
N ILE A 136 6.23 5.11 5.95
CA ILE A 136 6.43 6.15 4.92
C ILE A 136 5.08 6.59 4.34
N LEU A 137 4.21 5.64 4.02
CA LEU A 137 2.89 5.92 3.47
C LEU A 137 2.00 6.68 4.48
N LEU A 138 2.04 6.29 5.76
CA LEU A 138 1.32 6.98 6.84
C LEU A 138 1.82 8.43 7.01
N GLN A 139 3.12 8.66 6.90
CA GLN A 139 3.71 10.01 6.91
C GLN A 139 3.32 10.83 5.67
N ALA A 140 3.09 10.19 4.52
CA ALA A 140 2.65 10.86 3.30
C ALA A 140 1.13 11.19 3.29
N LEU A 141 0.32 10.57 4.16
CA LEU A 141 -1.13 10.88 4.27
C LEU A 141 -1.46 12.37 4.42
N PRO A 142 -0.82 13.16 5.31
CA PRO A 142 -1.10 14.60 5.39
C PRO A 142 -0.85 15.34 4.08
N LEU A 143 0.16 14.94 3.29
CA LEU A 143 0.42 15.50 1.97
C LEU A 143 -0.75 15.22 1.02
N PHE A 144 -1.25 13.98 0.97
CA PHE A 144 -2.41 13.64 0.14
C PHE A 144 -3.66 14.41 0.55
N VAL A 145 -3.89 14.59 1.86
CA VAL A 145 -5.02 15.39 2.37
C VAL A 145 -4.92 16.84 1.90
N LEU A 146 -3.74 17.47 2.01
CA LEU A 146 -3.53 18.85 1.54
C LEU A 146 -3.80 18.98 0.04
N ILE A 147 -3.31 18.04 -0.78
CA ILE A 147 -3.51 18.07 -2.22
C ILE A 147 -4.99 17.89 -2.60
N ILE A 148 -5.72 17.04 -1.87
CA ILE A 148 -7.18 16.91 -2.05
C ILE A 148 -7.88 18.23 -1.71
N VAL A 149 -7.49 18.91 -0.62
CA VAL A 149 -8.07 20.21 -0.25
C VAL A 149 -7.79 21.28 -1.30
N VAL A 150 -6.54 21.39 -1.76
CA VAL A 150 -6.14 22.35 -2.81
C VAL A 150 -6.88 22.07 -4.11
N GLY A 151 -6.93 20.81 -4.54
CA GLY A 151 -7.68 20.38 -5.72
C GLY A 151 -9.16 20.70 -5.59
N LEU A 152 -9.75 20.55 -4.41
CA LEU A 152 -11.15 20.89 -4.16
C LEU A 152 -11.39 22.40 -4.26
N ILE A 153 -10.53 23.23 -3.66
CA ILE A 153 -10.62 24.69 -3.74
C ILE A 153 -10.55 25.14 -5.21
N ASP A 154 -9.55 24.67 -5.96
CA ASP A 154 -9.42 24.97 -7.38
C ASP A 154 -10.64 24.50 -8.20
N GLY A 155 -11.15 23.30 -7.91
CA GLY A 155 -12.38 22.80 -8.52
C GLY A 155 -13.60 23.68 -8.23
N LEU A 156 -13.73 24.19 -6.99
CA LEU A 156 -14.81 25.11 -6.61
C LEU A 156 -14.69 26.46 -7.31
N VAL A 157 -13.48 27.01 -7.43
CA VAL A 157 -13.23 28.26 -8.17
C VAL A 157 -13.61 28.11 -9.65
N ARG A 158 -13.21 27.00 -10.30
CA ARG A 158 -13.61 26.71 -11.69
C ARG A 158 -15.11 26.58 -11.84
N ARG A 159 -15.79 25.98 -10.85
CA ARG A 159 -17.24 25.88 -10.83
C ARG A 159 -17.89 27.27 -10.78
N ASP A 160 -17.37 28.16 -9.95
CA ASP A 160 -17.93 29.52 -9.79
C ASP A 160 -17.70 30.36 -11.06
N LEU A 161 -16.50 30.32 -11.66
CA LEU A 161 -16.23 30.95 -12.96
C LEU A 161 -17.17 30.44 -14.06
N ARG A 162 -17.41 29.12 -14.10
CA ARG A 162 -18.30 28.49 -15.09
C ARG A 162 -19.77 28.88 -14.94
N ARG A 163 -20.22 29.19 -13.71
CA ARG A 163 -21.56 29.75 -13.47
C ARG A 163 -21.68 31.14 -14.08
N PHE A 164 -20.66 31.99 -13.93
CA PHE A 164 -20.66 33.33 -14.53
C PHE A 164 -20.54 33.29 -16.06
N SER A 165 -19.87 32.27 -16.61
CA SER A 165 -19.64 32.14 -18.05
C SER A 165 -20.70 31.32 -18.81
N ALA A 166 -21.79 30.90 -18.16
CA ALA A 166 -22.84 30.04 -18.75
C ALA A 166 -22.31 28.77 -19.47
N GLY A 167 -21.24 28.14 -18.94
CA GLY A 167 -20.59 27.00 -19.59
C GLY A 167 -21.38 25.67 -19.49
N HIS A 168 -21.18 24.75 -20.43
CA HIS A 168 -21.88 23.45 -20.52
C HIS A 168 -21.64 22.49 -19.34
N GLU A 169 -22.69 21.84 -18.82
CA GLU A 169 -22.64 20.87 -17.70
C GLU A 169 -22.52 19.42 -18.18
N SER A 170 -21.38 18.76 -17.96
CA SER A 170 -21.25 17.32 -18.21
C SER A 170 -21.24 16.51 -16.91
N GLY A 171 -22.34 15.82 -16.60
CA GLY A 171 -22.41 14.89 -15.45
C GLY A 171 -21.52 13.65 -15.62
N PHE A 172 -21.15 13.30 -16.85
CA PHE A 172 -20.25 12.18 -17.16
C PHE A 172 -18.85 12.35 -16.53
N VAL A 173 -18.29 13.57 -16.63
CA VAL A 173 -16.96 13.90 -16.10
C VAL A 173 -16.91 13.70 -14.59
N TYR A 174 -17.97 14.09 -13.87
CA TYR A 174 -18.05 13.91 -12.41
C TYR A 174 -17.95 12.44 -12.00
N HIS A 175 -18.72 11.55 -12.64
CA HIS A 175 -18.72 10.13 -12.29
C HIS A 175 -17.37 9.46 -12.59
N HIS A 176 -16.73 9.84 -13.69
CA HIS A 176 -15.43 9.31 -14.06
C HIS A 176 -14.32 9.83 -13.13
N ALA A 177 -14.29 11.14 -12.88
CA ALA A 177 -13.30 11.76 -12.01
C ALA A 177 -13.39 11.23 -10.57
N ARG A 178 -14.60 11.05 -10.04
CA ARG A 178 -14.81 10.45 -8.72
C ARG A 178 -14.28 9.02 -8.62
N ARG A 179 -14.43 8.22 -9.68
CA ARG A 179 -13.89 6.85 -9.74
C ARG A 179 -12.37 6.85 -9.85
N MET A 180 -11.80 7.80 -10.59
CA MET A 180 -10.34 7.95 -10.73
C MET A 180 -9.64 8.25 -9.40
N ILE A 181 -10.25 9.06 -8.52
CA ILE A 181 -9.67 9.37 -7.20
C ILE A 181 -9.43 8.09 -6.38
N SER A 182 -10.49 7.28 -6.20
CA SER A 182 -10.37 6.03 -5.42
C SER A 182 -9.45 5.01 -6.09
N SER A 183 -9.49 4.90 -7.43
CA SER A 183 -8.60 4.00 -8.16
C SER A 183 -7.13 4.40 -8.04
N SER A 184 -6.85 5.70 -8.10
CA SER A 184 -5.48 6.22 -8.02
C SER A 184 -4.88 6.02 -6.62
N LEU A 185 -5.66 6.23 -5.55
CA LEU A 185 -5.22 5.97 -4.18
C LEU A 185 -4.88 4.49 -3.95
N ILE A 186 -5.77 3.59 -4.37
CA ILE A 186 -5.55 2.15 -4.23
C ILE A 186 -4.36 1.69 -5.06
N ALA A 187 -4.25 2.15 -6.31
CA ALA A 187 -3.13 1.81 -7.19
C ALA A 187 -1.80 2.31 -6.63
N THR A 188 -1.74 3.55 -6.15
CA THR A 188 -0.52 4.12 -5.55
C THR A 188 -0.12 3.35 -4.29
N GLY A 189 -1.07 3.07 -3.41
CA GLY A 189 -0.80 2.29 -2.20
C GLY A 189 -0.31 0.88 -2.52
N LEU A 190 -0.92 0.21 -3.50
CA LEU A 190 -0.54 -1.15 -3.88
C LEU A 190 0.84 -1.19 -4.53
N VAL A 191 1.11 -0.27 -5.47
CA VAL A 191 2.41 -0.16 -6.14
C VAL A 191 3.50 0.16 -5.12
N TRP A 192 3.27 1.13 -4.23
CA TRP A 192 4.25 1.52 -3.20
C TRP A 192 4.56 0.37 -2.24
N LEU A 193 3.54 -0.35 -1.77
CA LEU A 193 3.73 -1.42 -0.79
C LEU A 193 4.30 -2.71 -1.40
N ALA A 194 3.92 -3.06 -2.63
CA ALA A 194 4.23 -4.37 -3.21
C ALA A 194 5.51 -4.41 -4.06
N ILE A 195 6.09 -3.26 -4.44
CA ILE A 195 7.19 -3.22 -5.41
C ILE A 195 8.50 -3.82 -4.84
N PRO A 196 9.11 -4.87 -5.44
CA PRO A 196 10.28 -5.54 -4.88
C PRO A 196 11.63 -4.81 -5.13
N ILE A 197 11.59 -3.55 -5.54
CA ILE A 197 12.78 -2.73 -5.80
C ILE A 197 12.76 -1.47 -4.95
N PHE A 198 13.95 -0.97 -4.61
CA PHE A 198 14.07 0.33 -3.94
C PHE A 198 13.68 1.46 -4.92
N LEU A 199 12.70 2.26 -4.52
CA LEU A 199 12.32 3.49 -5.20
C LEU A 199 12.27 4.60 -4.16
N GLU A 200 12.84 5.76 -4.51
CA GLU A 200 12.70 6.93 -3.65
C GLU A 200 11.21 7.33 -3.58
N PRO A 201 10.66 7.57 -2.38
CA PRO A 201 9.24 7.88 -2.21
C PRO A 201 8.75 9.08 -3.02
N GLU A 202 9.63 10.05 -3.28
CA GLU A 202 9.31 11.27 -4.01
C GLU A 202 8.82 10.97 -5.44
N TYR A 203 9.49 10.07 -6.15
CA TYR A 203 9.12 9.72 -7.53
C TYR A 203 7.78 9.00 -7.62
N VAL A 204 7.33 8.34 -6.55
CA VAL A 204 6.05 7.62 -6.53
C VAL A 204 4.93 8.55 -6.05
N PHE A 205 5.17 9.32 -4.99
CA PHE A 205 4.14 10.16 -4.39
C PHE A 205 3.85 11.45 -5.15
N ILE A 206 4.84 12.09 -5.79
CA ILE A 206 4.62 13.32 -6.56
C ILE A 206 3.63 13.12 -7.72
N PRO A 207 3.84 12.15 -8.65
CA PRO A 207 2.90 11.95 -9.75
C PRO A 207 1.54 11.46 -9.26
N ALA A 208 1.49 10.63 -8.21
CA ALA A 208 0.25 10.20 -7.60
C ALA A 208 -0.54 11.38 -7.01
N ALA A 209 0.12 12.24 -6.25
CA ALA A 209 -0.47 13.44 -5.68
C ALA A 209 -0.98 14.38 -6.78
N ALA A 210 -0.17 14.66 -7.80
CA ALA A 210 -0.58 15.49 -8.93
C ALA A 210 -1.83 14.94 -9.64
N GLY A 211 -1.86 13.62 -9.92
CA GLY A 211 -3.01 12.95 -10.53
C GLY A 211 -4.28 13.02 -9.66
N ILE A 212 -4.14 12.79 -8.36
CA ILE A 212 -5.25 12.90 -7.41
C ILE A 212 -5.78 14.34 -7.34
N GLY A 213 -4.89 15.33 -7.20
CA GLY A 213 -5.25 16.75 -7.14
C GLY A 213 -6.02 17.19 -8.39
N LEU A 214 -5.55 16.77 -9.58
CA LEU A 214 -6.23 17.05 -10.84
C LEU A 214 -7.62 16.40 -10.88
N ALA A 215 -7.72 15.12 -10.51
CA ALA A 215 -9.00 14.40 -10.49
C ALA A 215 -10.01 15.02 -9.51
N VAL A 216 -9.54 15.50 -8.34
CA VAL A 216 -10.37 16.22 -7.37
C VAL A 216 -10.85 17.57 -7.93
N SER A 217 -9.97 18.34 -8.56
CA SER A 217 -10.33 19.62 -9.21
C SER A 217 -11.39 19.44 -10.29
N MET A 218 -11.25 18.41 -11.15
CA MET A 218 -12.26 18.06 -12.15
C MET A 218 -13.59 17.64 -11.51
N THR A 219 -13.54 16.92 -10.39
CA THR A 219 -14.73 16.49 -9.66
C THR A 219 -15.47 17.69 -9.04
N GLY A 220 -14.75 18.63 -8.43
CA GLY A 220 -15.32 19.86 -7.87
C GLY A 220 -15.93 20.78 -8.93
N GLY A 221 -15.24 20.95 -10.06
CA GLY A 221 -15.69 21.81 -11.17
C GLY A 221 -16.91 21.31 -11.94
N SER A 222 -17.17 20.00 -11.92
CA SER A 222 -18.28 19.37 -12.63
C SER A 222 -19.53 19.14 -11.76
N PHE A 223 -19.50 19.54 -10.48
CA PHE A 223 -20.61 19.29 -9.55
C PHE A 223 -21.87 20.07 -9.90
N LYS A 224 -22.97 19.35 -10.15
CA LYS A 224 -24.23 19.88 -10.72
C LYS A 224 -25.22 20.43 -9.69
N LYS A 225 -24.97 20.31 -8.38
CA LYS A 225 -26.02 20.54 -7.38
C LYS A 225 -26.14 22.03 -7.00
N TYR A 226 -27.27 22.62 -7.40
CA TYR A 226 -27.86 23.81 -6.83
C TYR A 226 -27.98 23.62 -5.30
N VAL A 227 -27.45 24.58 -4.55
CA VAL A 227 -27.89 24.85 -3.17
C VAL A 227 -28.99 25.89 -3.31
#